data_AF-J9ZWQ6-F1
#
_entry.id   AF-J9ZWQ6-F1
#
_cell.length_a   1.000
_cell.length_b   1.000
_cell.length_c   1.000
_cell.angle_alpha   90.00
_cell.angle_beta   90.00
_cell.angle_gamma   90.00
#
_symmetry.space_group_name_H-M   'P 1'
#
loop_
_entity.id
_entity.type
_entity.pdbx_description
1 polymer ?
#
loop_
_entity_poly.entity_id
_entity_poly.type
_entity_poly.pdbx_seq_one_letter_code
_entity_poly.pdbx_strand_id
1 'polypeptide(L)'
;VLIKDAEVLETLERVDTIVVDKTGTLTEGRPAVTAVHTLGTYSDDEVMRLAAAVENQSEHPLARSIVRYADSQDLPPADAEDFESTTGGGVQATVDGKRVRIGNKALLTQDGIDHLGSADDFATEHQAQGSTVVLVSVDGQLAGAIAISDPIKSSTADALQSLHDLGLDVVMLTGDAQATAKSVADKLGIDEFRAGVSPEEKHRFVQELQADGKVVAMAGDGINDA
;
A
#
# COMPACT_ATOMS: atom_id res chain seq x y z
N VAL A 1 -16.18 -18.67 11.10
CA VAL A 1 -15.91 -19.05 9.69
C VAL A 1 -17.25 -19.28 9.01
N LEU A 2 -17.55 -18.56 7.93
CA LEU A 2 -18.74 -18.77 7.09
C LEU A 2 -18.27 -19.43 5.79
N ILE A 3 -18.86 -20.58 5.43
CA ILE A 3 -18.51 -21.34 4.24
C ILE A 3 -19.69 -21.24 3.28
N LYS A 4 -19.43 -20.77 2.05
CA LYS A 4 -20.48 -20.59 1.04
C LYS A 4 -20.93 -21.91 0.42
N ASP A 5 -19.99 -22.83 0.18
CA ASP A 5 -20.24 -24.10 -0.50
C ASP A 5 -19.52 -25.27 0.19
N ALA A 6 -20.17 -26.43 0.31
CA ALA A 6 -19.59 -27.60 0.98
C ALA A 6 -18.34 -28.16 0.27
N GLU A 7 -18.27 -28.02 -1.06
CA GLU A 7 -17.14 -28.45 -1.90
C GLU A 7 -15.83 -27.72 -1.56
N VAL A 8 -15.92 -26.51 -0.97
CA VAL A 8 -14.75 -25.75 -0.51
C VAL A 8 -14.02 -26.48 0.61
N LEU A 9 -14.71 -27.24 1.45
CA LEU A 9 -14.07 -28.00 2.53
C LEU A 9 -13.16 -29.11 1.99
N GLU A 10 -13.62 -29.82 0.96
CA GLU A 10 -12.82 -30.87 0.30
C GLU A 10 -11.61 -30.28 -0.44
N THR A 11 -11.78 -29.09 -1.01
CA THR A 11 -10.68 -28.37 -1.68
C THR A 11 -9.65 -27.87 -0.68
N LEU A 12 -10.09 -27.32 0.46
CA LEU A 12 -9.21 -26.79 1.51
C LEU A 12 -8.28 -27.86 2.10
N GLU A 13 -8.72 -29.12 2.20
CA GLU A 13 -7.86 -30.23 2.66
C GLU A 13 -6.64 -30.43 1.75
N ARG A 14 -6.78 -30.10 0.46
CA ARG A 14 -5.74 -30.33 -0.55
C ARG A 14 -4.82 -29.12 -0.76
N VAL A 15 -5.14 -27.98 -0.15
CA VAL A 15 -4.36 -26.76 -0.29
C VAL A 15 -2.97 -26.98 0.26
N ASP A 16 -1.96 -26.56 -0.50
CA ASP A 16 -0.55 -26.62 -0.12
C ASP A 16 0.09 -25.22 -0.02
N THR A 17 -0.56 -24.20 -0.61
CA THR A 17 -0.03 -22.84 -0.68
C THR A 17 -1.14 -21.83 -0.33
N ILE A 18 -0.85 -20.92 0.59
CA ILE A 18 -1.71 -19.80 0.96
C ILE A 18 -1.13 -18.51 0.39
N VAL A 19 -1.87 -17.89 -0.52
CA VAL A 19 -1.58 -16.53 -0.99
C VAL A 19 -2.33 -15.54 -0.12
N VAL A 20 -1.64 -14.56 0.43
CA VAL A 20 -2.24 -13.53 1.31
C VAL A 20 -2.04 -12.15 0.70
N ASP A 21 -3.10 -11.33 0.66
CA ASP A 21 -2.91 -9.88 0.52
C ASP A 21 -2.33 -9.31 1.82
N LYS A 22 -1.60 -8.20 1.73
CA LYS A 22 -1.06 -7.53 2.93
C LYS A 22 -2.13 -6.68 3.63
N THR A 23 -2.76 -5.75 2.91
CA THR A 23 -3.55 -4.67 3.51
C THR A 23 -4.90 -5.20 3.98
N GLY A 24 -5.26 -4.98 5.25
CA GLY A 24 -6.53 -5.44 5.81
C GLY A 24 -6.61 -6.95 6.10
N THR A 25 -5.70 -7.75 5.52
CA THR A 25 -5.58 -9.20 5.78
C THR A 25 -4.53 -9.46 6.85
N LEU A 26 -3.25 -9.17 6.58
CA LEU A 26 -2.17 -9.29 7.57
C LEU A 26 -2.13 -8.10 8.53
N THR A 27 -2.59 -6.94 8.06
CA THR A 27 -2.66 -5.68 8.81
C THR A 27 -4.08 -5.35 9.25
N GLU A 28 -4.24 -4.38 10.16
CA GLU A 28 -5.53 -3.97 10.72
C GLU A 28 -6.49 -3.37 9.68
N GLY A 29 -6.00 -2.98 8.49
CA GLY A 29 -6.80 -2.32 7.46
C GLY A 29 -7.13 -0.88 7.84
N ARG A 30 -6.32 -0.29 8.72
CA ARG A 30 -6.51 1.06 9.27
C ARG A 30 -5.24 1.87 9.09
N PRO A 31 -4.85 2.17 7.84
CA PRO A 31 -3.68 2.98 7.58
C PRO A 31 -3.79 4.35 8.25
N ALA A 32 -2.68 4.82 8.79
CA ALA A 32 -2.55 6.13 9.40
C ALA A 32 -1.22 6.77 8.97
N VAL A 33 -1.26 8.08 8.73
CA VAL A 33 -0.05 8.88 8.53
C VAL A 33 0.75 8.88 9.84
N THR A 34 2.01 8.47 9.77
CA THR A 34 2.91 8.36 10.93
C THR A 34 4.02 9.39 10.93
N ALA A 35 4.41 9.89 9.74
CA ALA A 35 5.40 10.94 9.60
C ALA A 35 5.22 11.69 8.28
N VAL A 36 5.64 12.95 8.28
CA VAL A 36 5.68 13.83 7.11
C VAL A 36 7.09 14.40 7.02
N HIS A 37 7.66 14.39 5.82
CA HIS A 37 8.96 15.00 5.54
C HIS A 37 8.82 15.98 4.38
N THR A 38 9.04 17.26 4.66
CA THR A 38 8.90 18.33 3.67
C THR A 38 10.22 18.77 3.09
N LEU A 39 10.15 19.32 1.87
CA LEU A 39 11.30 19.73 1.07
C LEU A 39 11.08 21.12 0.49
N GLY A 40 12.18 21.82 0.25
CA GLY A 40 12.16 23.16 -0.35
C GLY A 40 11.54 24.20 0.58
N THR A 41 10.55 24.92 0.08
CA THR A 41 9.87 26.02 0.80
C THR A 41 8.53 25.63 1.40
N TYR A 42 8.10 24.38 1.23
CA TYR A 42 6.80 23.92 1.70
C TYR A 42 6.85 23.58 3.20
N SER A 43 5.79 23.94 3.91
CA SER A 43 5.57 23.50 5.29
C SER A 43 4.81 22.18 5.32
N ASP A 44 4.88 21.46 6.44
CA ASP A 44 4.14 20.21 6.67
C ASP A 44 2.64 20.41 6.42
N ASP A 45 2.07 21.49 6.97
CA ASP A 45 0.68 21.88 6.79
C ASP A 45 0.32 22.14 5.31
N GLU A 46 1.20 22.78 4.55
CA GLU A 46 0.94 23.06 3.13
C GLU A 46 0.98 21.77 2.30
N VAL A 47 1.97 20.90 2.52
CA VAL A 47 2.05 19.60 1.84
C VAL A 47 0.84 18.73 2.19
N MET A 48 0.48 18.64 3.46
CA MET A 48 -0.68 17.85 3.88
C MET A 48 -2.00 18.41 3.39
N ARG A 49 -2.16 19.74 3.36
CA ARG A 49 -3.36 20.38 2.79
C ARG A 49 -3.51 20.04 1.31
N LEU A 50 -2.45 20.24 0.53
CA LEU A 50 -2.46 19.94 -0.91
C LEU A 50 -2.69 18.44 -1.14
N ALA A 51 -2.01 17.58 -0.38
CA ALA A 51 -2.16 16.14 -0.50
C ALA A 51 -3.58 15.67 -0.19
N ALA A 52 -4.16 16.16 0.90
CA ALA A 52 -5.53 15.83 1.30
C ALA A 52 -6.56 16.29 0.26
N ALA A 53 -6.38 17.47 -0.34
CA ALA A 53 -7.29 17.97 -1.38
C ALA A 53 -7.36 17.02 -2.60
N VAL A 54 -6.21 16.53 -3.07
CA VAL A 54 -6.16 15.55 -4.16
C VAL A 54 -6.75 14.21 -3.72
N GLU A 55 -6.32 13.70 -2.56
CA GLU A 55 -6.70 12.37 -2.06
C GLU A 55 -8.17 12.28 -1.64
N ASN A 56 -8.84 13.40 -1.39
CA ASN A 56 -10.27 13.44 -1.10
C ASN A 56 -11.14 12.93 -2.26
N GLN A 57 -10.60 12.89 -3.49
CA GLN A 57 -11.27 12.31 -4.66
C GLN A 57 -10.97 10.81 -4.86
N SER A 58 -10.06 10.25 -4.07
CA SER A 58 -9.63 8.85 -4.17
C SER A 58 -10.35 7.96 -3.15
N GLU A 59 -10.81 6.78 -3.59
CA GLU A 59 -11.43 5.81 -2.69
C GLU A 59 -10.40 4.93 -1.96
N HIS A 60 -9.10 5.08 -2.28
CA HIS A 60 -8.04 4.22 -1.77
C HIS A 60 -7.88 4.33 -0.24
N PRO A 61 -7.64 3.22 0.49
CA PRO A 61 -7.46 3.28 1.95
C PRO A 61 -6.35 4.23 2.42
N LEU A 62 -5.23 4.30 1.67
CA LEU A 62 -4.14 5.24 1.96
C LEU A 62 -4.58 6.70 1.77
N ALA A 63 -5.34 7.01 0.73
CA ALA A 63 -5.89 8.33 0.46
C ALA A 63 -6.71 8.84 1.64
N ARG A 64 -7.63 7.98 2.12
CA ARG A 64 -8.46 8.27 3.29
C ARG A 64 -7.64 8.52 4.55
N SER A 65 -6.46 7.91 4.69
CA SER A 65 -5.58 8.16 5.84
C SER A 65 -4.93 9.55 5.81
N ILE A 66 -4.59 10.04 4.62
CA ILE A 66 -4.05 11.40 4.41
C ILE A 66 -5.12 12.44 4.71
N VAL A 67 -6.34 12.25 4.18
CA VAL A 67 -7.48 13.14 4.45
C VAL A 67 -7.80 13.19 5.95
N ARG A 68 -7.92 12.03 6.61
CA ARG A 68 -8.14 11.97 8.07
C ARG A 68 -7.04 12.66 8.87
N TYR A 69 -5.79 12.54 8.44
CA TYR A 69 -4.68 13.21 9.11
C TYR A 69 -4.83 14.74 9.00
N ALA A 70 -5.08 15.27 7.79
CA ALA A 70 -5.30 16.70 7.59
C ALA A 70 -6.47 17.24 8.41
N ASP A 71 -7.59 16.50 8.45
CA ASP A 71 -8.74 16.85 9.29
C ASP A 71 -8.36 16.89 10.79
N SER A 72 -7.56 15.93 11.26
CA SER A 72 -7.10 15.86 12.66
C SER A 72 -6.15 17.00 13.07
N GLN A 73 -5.53 17.65 12.08
CA GLN A 73 -4.64 18.80 12.26
C GLN A 73 -5.38 20.13 12.05
N ASP A 74 -6.72 20.10 11.88
CA ASP A 74 -7.56 21.27 11.60
C ASP A 74 -7.06 22.10 10.39
N LEU A 75 -6.50 21.43 9.38
CA LEU A 75 -6.02 22.11 8.17
C LEU A 75 -7.20 22.65 7.35
N PRO A 76 -7.08 23.86 6.77
CA PRO A 76 -8.15 24.42 5.97
C PRO A 76 -8.36 23.56 4.72
N PRO A 77 -9.62 23.19 4.37
CA PRO A 77 -9.88 22.39 3.19
C PRO A 77 -9.50 23.16 1.93
N ALA A 78 -9.09 22.42 0.90
CA ALA A 78 -8.88 22.94 -0.44
C ALA A 78 -9.58 22.01 -1.45
N ASP A 79 -10.07 22.60 -2.53
CA ASP A 79 -10.74 21.86 -3.60
C ASP A 79 -9.72 21.47 -4.68
N ALA A 80 -9.90 20.27 -5.21
CA ALA A 80 -9.09 19.74 -6.30
C ALA A 80 -9.92 19.68 -7.60
N GLU A 81 -9.32 20.13 -8.69
CA GLU A 81 -9.89 20.11 -10.04
C GLU A 81 -9.08 19.17 -10.94
N ASP A 82 -9.69 18.68 -12.03
CA ASP A 82 -9.01 17.82 -13.02
C ASP A 82 -8.33 16.58 -12.41
N PHE A 83 -9.03 15.89 -11.50
CA PHE A 83 -8.50 14.69 -10.87
C PHE A 83 -8.30 13.54 -11.86
N GLU A 84 -7.11 12.95 -11.83
CA GLU A 84 -6.76 11.75 -12.57
C GLU A 84 -6.08 10.74 -11.64
N SER A 85 -6.41 9.47 -11.82
CA SER A 85 -5.83 8.34 -11.07
C SER A 85 -5.22 7.34 -12.04
N THR A 86 -3.97 6.95 -11.76
CA THR A 86 -3.26 5.90 -12.50
C THR A 86 -3.07 4.69 -11.61
N THR A 87 -3.65 3.54 -11.99
CA THR A 87 -3.48 2.27 -11.26
C THR A 87 -2.00 1.94 -11.10
N GLY A 88 -1.55 1.76 -9.85
CA GLY A 88 -0.15 1.49 -9.52
C GLY A 88 0.82 2.67 -9.70
N GLY A 89 0.35 3.82 -10.18
CA GLY A 89 1.16 5.04 -10.35
C GLY A 89 0.93 6.07 -9.25
N GLY A 90 -0.34 6.34 -8.91
CA GLY A 90 -0.73 7.37 -7.96
C GLY A 90 -1.86 8.26 -8.51
N VAL A 91 -2.01 9.44 -7.94
CA VAL A 91 -3.08 10.40 -8.26
C VAL A 91 -2.51 11.79 -8.57
N GLN A 92 -3.24 12.57 -9.36
CA GLN A 92 -2.93 13.96 -9.65
C GLN A 92 -4.19 14.82 -9.74
N ALA A 93 -4.06 16.10 -9.40
CA ALA A 93 -5.09 17.10 -9.61
C ALA A 93 -4.49 18.51 -9.58
N THR A 94 -5.30 19.52 -9.89
CA THR A 94 -4.97 20.93 -9.69
C THR A 94 -5.58 21.44 -8.39
N VAL A 95 -4.78 22.03 -7.50
CA VAL A 95 -5.23 22.59 -6.22
C VAL A 95 -4.68 24.00 -6.08
N ASP A 96 -5.54 25.00 -5.82
CA ASP A 96 -5.14 26.41 -5.77
C ASP A 96 -4.35 26.89 -7.03
N GLY A 97 -4.66 26.31 -8.20
CA GLY A 97 -3.96 26.57 -9.46
C GLY A 97 -2.57 25.91 -9.60
N LYS A 98 -2.16 25.08 -8.63
CA LYS A 98 -0.91 24.32 -8.66
C LYS A 98 -1.19 22.88 -9.08
N ARG A 99 -0.34 22.30 -9.92
CA ARG A 99 -0.42 20.88 -10.27
C ARG A 99 0.19 20.04 -9.16
N VAL A 100 -0.63 19.23 -8.48
CA VAL A 100 -0.21 18.36 -7.37
C VAL A 100 -0.27 16.90 -7.82
N ARG A 101 0.78 16.13 -7.50
CA ARG A 101 0.85 14.70 -7.77
C ARG A 101 1.29 13.95 -6.52
N ILE A 102 0.68 12.79 -6.30
CA ILE A 102 0.93 11.94 -5.14
C ILE A 102 1.09 10.52 -5.62
N GLY A 103 2.21 9.88 -5.31
CA GLY A 103 2.44 8.52 -5.76
C GLY A 103 3.78 7.94 -5.35
N ASN A 104 4.18 6.89 -6.05
CA ASN A 104 5.46 6.24 -5.83
C ASN A 104 6.61 6.94 -6.60
N LYS A 105 7.84 6.50 -6.36
CA LYS A 105 9.03 7.02 -7.05
C LYS A 105 8.92 6.92 -8.58
N ALA A 106 8.31 5.86 -9.11
CA ALA A 106 8.19 5.67 -10.55
C ALA A 106 7.31 6.75 -11.21
N LEU A 107 6.23 7.18 -10.55
CA LEU A 107 5.39 8.29 -11.04
C LEU A 107 6.19 9.59 -11.14
N LEU A 108 6.97 9.93 -10.11
CA LEU A 108 7.73 11.17 -10.09
C LEU A 108 8.89 11.17 -11.10
N THR A 109 9.53 10.02 -11.32
CA THR A 109 10.54 9.85 -12.37
C THR A 109 9.96 10.08 -13.77
N GLN A 110 8.69 9.72 -14.04
CA GLN A 110 8.03 10.02 -15.33
C GLN A 110 7.93 11.53 -15.60
N ASP A 111 7.98 12.34 -14.54
CA ASP A 111 7.94 13.80 -14.61
C ASP A 111 9.33 14.45 -14.62
N GLY A 112 10.39 13.65 -14.67
CA GLY A 112 11.77 14.13 -14.60
C GLY A 112 12.22 14.53 -13.19
N ILE A 113 11.50 14.10 -12.14
CA ILE A 113 11.89 14.31 -10.74
C ILE A 113 12.71 13.10 -10.28
N ASP A 114 13.98 13.06 -10.69
CA ASP A 114 14.88 11.92 -10.40
C ASP A 114 15.66 12.07 -9.09
N HIS A 115 15.75 13.29 -8.57
CA HIS A 115 16.51 13.61 -7.37
C HIS A 115 15.58 13.85 -6.19
N LEU A 116 15.44 12.85 -5.32
CA LEU A 116 14.57 12.94 -4.15
C LEU A 116 15.27 13.52 -2.90
N GLY A 117 16.59 13.68 -2.94
CA GLY A 117 17.36 14.27 -1.83
C GLY A 117 17.11 13.54 -0.51
N SER A 118 16.85 14.28 0.57
CA SER A 118 16.57 13.66 1.88
C SER A 118 15.24 12.90 1.95
N ALA A 119 14.36 13.00 0.95
CA ALA A 119 13.18 12.14 0.89
C ALA A 119 13.52 10.69 0.54
N ASP A 120 14.66 10.41 -0.13
CA ASP A 120 15.13 9.02 -0.33
C ASP A 120 15.54 8.40 1.00
N ASP A 121 16.22 9.15 1.86
CA ASP A 121 16.62 8.71 3.20
C ASP A 121 15.38 8.46 4.08
N PHE A 122 14.43 9.42 4.09
CA PHE A 122 13.16 9.28 4.79
C PHE A 122 12.36 8.06 4.31
N ALA A 123 12.27 7.88 2.98
CA ALA A 123 11.57 6.73 2.40
C ALA A 123 12.24 5.42 2.83
N THR A 124 13.56 5.34 2.72
CA THR A 124 14.33 4.14 3.10
C THR A 124 14.12 3.78 4.56
N GLU A 125 14.22 4.76 5.47
CA GLU A 125 14.03 4.56 6.91
C GLU A 125 12.63 4.02 7.22
N HIS A 126 11.58 4.67 6.71
CA HIS A 126 10.20 4.30 7.02
C HIS A 126 9.76 3.01 6.33
N GLN A 127 10.24 2.74 5.11
CA GLN A 127 9.96 1.48 4.41
C GLN A 127 10.65 0.29 5.10
N ALA A 128 11.87 0.47 5.64
CA ALA A 128 12.54 -0.53 6.46
C ALA A 128 11.74 -0.88 7.73
N GLN A 129 10.91 0.06 8.21
CA GLN A 129 9.99 -0.16 9.33
C GLN A 129 8.65 -0.78 8.90
N GLY A 130 8.41 -1.00 7.61
CA GLY A 130 7.17 -1.55 7.07
C GLY A 130 6.09 -0.49 6.78
N SER A 131 6.46 0.78 6.68
CA SER A 131 5.54 1.83 6.23
C SER A 131 5.49 1.90 4.71
N THR A 132 4.34 2.25 4.17
CA THR A 132 4.20 2.72 2.79
C THR A 132 4.59 4.19 2.76
N VAL A 133 5.42 4.61 1.79
CA VAL A 133 5.82 6.01 1.64
C VAL A 133 5.33 6.52 0.29
N VAL A 134 4.56 7.60 0.32
CA VAL A 134 4.11 8.31 -0.89
C VAL A 134 4.86 9.62 -1.01
N LEU A 135 5.19 10.01 -2.23
CA LEU A 135 5.87 11.25 -2.56
C LEU A 135 4.85 12.25 -3.08
N VAL A 136 5.02 13.52 -2.70
CA VAL A 136 4.17 14.62 -3.13
C VAL A 136 5.00 15.59 -3.96
N SER A 137 4.57 15.87 -5.18
CA SER A 137 5.15 16.93 -6.01
C SER A 137 4.14 18.03 -6.30
N VAL A 138 4.65 19.25 -6.43
CA VAL A 138 3.89 20.47 -6.73
C VAL A 138 4.60 21.20 -7.86
N ASP A 139 3.89 21.46 -8.96
CA ASP A 139 4.40 22.12 -10.17
C ASP A 139 5.70 21.51 -10.71
N GLY A 140 5.80 20.18 -10.66
CA GLY A 140 6.97 19.43 -11.15
C GLY A 140 8.17 19.46 -10.20
N GLN A 141 8.00 19.92 -8.96
CA GLN A 141 9.03 19.91 -7.93
C GLN A 141 8.60 19.03 -6.77
N LEU A 142 9.54 18.25 -6.22
CA LEU A 142 9.27 17.47 -5.02
C LEU A 142 9.00 18.39 -3.83
N ALA A 143 7.82 18.26 -3.23
CA ALA A 143 7.37 19.06 -2.09
C ALA A 143 7.52 18.31 -0.76
N GLY A 144 7.38 16.98 -0.78
CA GLY A 144 7.58 16.17 0.42
C GLY A 144 7.33 14.68 0.22
N ALA A 145 7.39 13.94 1.33
CA ALA A 145 7.11 12.53 1.44
C ALA A 145 6.23 12.29 2.69
N ILE A 146 5.30 11.36 2.59
CA ILE A 146 4.37 11.01 3.67
C ILE A 146 4.51 9.53 3.95
N ALA A 147 4.85 9.18 5.20
CA ALA A 147 4.89 7.81 5.67
C ALA A 147 3.52 7.42 6.24
N ILE A 148 3.00 6.30 5.76
CA ILE A 148 1.71 5.74 6.16
C ILE A 148 1.97 4.31 6.63
N SER A 149 1.52 4.00 7.85
CA SER A 149 1.65 2.67 8.41
C SER A 149 0.27 2.06 8.64
N ASP A 150 0.13 0.78 8.33
CA ASP A 150 -1.01 -0.03 8.72
C ASP A 150 -0.49 -1.14 9.67
N PRO A 151 -0.80 -1.07 10.97
CA PRO A 151 -0.25 -2.00 11.94
C PRO A 151 -0.57 -3.46 11.58
N ILE A 152 0.40 -4.36 11.80
CA ILE A 152 0.17 -5.80 11.69
C ILE A 152 -0.80 -6.23 12.80
N LYS A 153 -1.82 -7.04 12.49
CA LYS A 153 -2.73 -7.55 13.52
C LYS A 153 -1.95 -8.38 14.54
N SER A 154 -2.30 -8.24 15.81
CA SER A 154 -1.65 -9.01 16.89
C SER A 154 -1.77 -10.53 16.71
N SER A 155 -2.79 -11.00 15.99
CA SER A 155 -3.02 -12.42 15.69
C SER A 155 -2.28 -12.95 14.47
N THR A 156 -1.68 -12.08 13.64
CA THR A 156 -1.11 -12.49 12.34
C THR A 156 0.05 -13.47 12.51
N ALA A 157 0.95 -13.21 13.48
CA ALA A 157 2.10 -14.08 13.72
C ALA A 157 1.67 -15.51 14.12
N ASP A 158 0.71 -15.63 15.05
CA ASP A 158 0.20 -16.94 15.48
C ASP A 158 -0.54 -17.68 14.36
N ALA A 159 -1.26 -16.94 13.51
CA ALA A 159 -1.96 -17.51 12.35
C ALA A 159 -0.97 -18.07 11.32
N LEU A 160 0.09 -17.32 10.99
CA LEU A 160 1.13 -17.76 10.05
C LEU A 160 1.90 -18.97 10.60
N GLN A 161 2.24 -18.96 11.89
CA GLN A 161 2.87 -20.12 12.54
C GLN A 161 1.98 -21.36 12.42
N SER A 162 0.68 -21.21 12.64
CA SER A 162 -0.27 -22.33 12.52
C SER A 162 -0.35 -22.88 11.09
N LEU A 163 -0.22 -22.02 10.06
CA LEU A 163 -0.18 -22.45 8.66
C LEU A 163 1.12 -23.21 8.36
N HIS A 164 2.27 -22.73 8.83
CA HIS A 164 3.55 -23.42 8.67
C HIS A 164 3.59 -24.76 9.41
N ASP A 165 2.98 -24.85 10.61
CA ASP A 165 2.87 -26.11 11.37
C ASP A 165 2.02 -27.16 10.64
N LEU A 166 1.12 -26.73 9.76
CA LEU A 166 0.35 -27.59 8.84
C LEU A 166 1.13 -27.95 7.57
N GLY A 167 2.34 -27.41 7.38
CA GLY A 167 3.20 -27.65 6.22
C GLY A 167 2.79 -26.85 4.98
N LEU A 168 2.07 -25.74 5.15
CA LEU A 168 1.63 -24.87 4.05
C LEU A 168 2.68 -23.81 3.75
N ASP A 169 2.95 -23.57 2.47
CA ASP A 169 3.75 -22.43 2.01
C ASP A 169 2.90 -21.15 2.05
N VAL A 170 3.44 -20.03 2.55
CA VAL A 170 2.76 -18.74 2.58
C VAL A 170 3.43 -17.73 1.65
N VAL A 171 2.64 -17.17 0.73
CA VAL A 171 3.09 -16.15 -0.23
C VAL A 171 2.33 -14.84 -0.04
N MET A 172 3.04 -13.74 0.19
CA MET A 172 2.43 -12.42 0.32
C MET A 172 2.45 -11.64 -0.99
N LEU A 173 1.29 -11.12 -1.39
CA LEU A 173 1.17 -10.17 -2.50
C LEU A 173 0.83 -8.78 -1.97
N THR A 174 1.48 -7.75 -2.51
CA THR A 174 1.20 -6.38 -2.10
C THR A 174 1.52 -5.35 -3.18
N GLY A 175 0.73 -4.29 -3.26
CA GLY A 175 1.03 -3.10 -4.06
C GLY A 175 2.11 -2.20 -3.45
N ASP A 176 2.57 -2.48 -2.24
CA ASP A 176 3.63 -1.71 -1.59
C ASP A 176 4.99 -1.84 -2.30
N ALA A 177 5.89 -0.91 -2.01
CA ALA A 177 7.27 -0.99 -2.47
C ALA A 177 8.01 -2.22 -1.93
N GLN A 178 9.01 -2.68 -2.69
CA GLN A 178 9.84 -3.85 -2.38
C GLN A 178 10.39 -3.83 -0.94
N ALA A 179 10.88 -2.68 -0.47
CA ALA A 179 11.46 -2.54 0.86
C ALA A 179 10.43 -2.77 1.98
N THR A 180 9.23 -2.20 1.83
CA THR A 180 8.12 -2.38 2.77
C THR A 180 7.66 -3.83 2.82
N ALA A 181 7.42 -4.43 1.65
CA ALA A 181 7.02 -5.82 1.53
C ALA A 181 8.04 -6.77 2.17
N LYS A 182 9.33 -6.54 1.89
CA LYS A 182 10.42 -7.31 2.49
C LYS A 182 10.43 -7.19 4.02
N SER A 183 10.31 -5.96 4.55
CA SER A 183 10.29 -5.73 6.00
C SER A 183 9.14 -6.48 6.68
N VAL A 184 7.94 -6.45 6.09
CA VAL A 184 6.77 -7.17 6.61
C VAL A 184 6.99 -8.69 6.51
N ALA A 185 7.47 -9.19 5.37
CA ALA A 185 7.77 -10.62 5.17
C ALA A 185 8.79 -11.14 6.18
N ASP A 186 9.91 -10.42 6.37
CA ASP A 186 10.97 -10.79 7.33
C ASP A 186 10.42 -10.83 8.77
N LYS A 187 9.60 -9.84 9.16
CA LYS A 187 9.00 -9.77 10.51
C LYS A 187 8.01 -10.89 10.79
N LEU A 188 7.30 -11.34 9.77
CA LEU A 188 6.24 -12.34 9.86
C LEU A 188 6.70 -13.75 9.49
N GLY A 189 7.92 -13.91 9.00
CA GLY A 189 8.47 -15.19 8.57
C GLY A 189 7.75 -15.75 7.32
N ILE A 190 7.39 -14.88 6.37
CA ILE A 190 6.69 -15.29 5.13
C ILE A 190 7.71 -15.88 4.14
N ASP A 191 7.35 -17.00 3.49
CA ASP A 191 8.26 -17.77 2.63
C ASP A 191 8.62 -17.04 1.32
N GLU A 192 7.62 -16.45 0.66
CA GLU A 192 7.80 -15.69 -0.57
C GLU A 192 6.93 -14.43 -0.59
N PHE A 193 7.40 -13.38 -1.26
CA PHE A 193 6.57 -12.20 -1.51
C PHE A 193 6.74 -11.64 -2.93
N ARG A 194 5.71 -10.92 -3.38
CA ARG A 194 5.74 -10.05 -4.56
C ARG A 194 5.22 -8.66 -4.17
N ALA A 195 6.04 -7.65 -4.47
CA ALA A 195 5.76 -6.26 -4.16
C ALA A 195 5.46 -5.47 -5.44
N GLY A 196 4.81 -4.32 -5.30
CA GLY A 196 4.43 -3.45 -6.41
C GLY A 196 3.47 -4.09 -7.41
N VAL A 197 2.69 -5.10 -7.00
CA VAL A 197 1.79 -5.82 -7.91
C VAL A 197 0.44 -5.13 -8.02
N SER A 198 -0.08 -5.00 -9.25
CA SER A 198 -1.46 -4.55 -9.48
C SER A 198 -2.48 -5.67 -9.15
N PRO A 199 -3.78 -5.34 -9.01
CA PRO A 199 -4.83 -6.36 -8.84
C PRO A 199 -4.82 -7.42 -9.95
N GLU A 200 -4.62 -7.03 -11.20
CA GLU A 200 -4.54 -7.94 -12.35
C GLU A 200 -3.31 -8.86 -12.25
N GLU A 201 -2.19 -8.34 -11.76
CA GLU A 201 -0.96 -9.12 -11.55
C GLU A 201 -1.10 -10.11 -10.41
N LYS A 202 -1.84 -9.78 -9.35
CA LYS A 202 -2.16 -10.72 -8.28
C LYS A 202 -2.92 -11.93 -8.83
N HIS A 203 -3.94 -11.67 -9.65
CA HIS A 203 -4.73 -12.73 -10.26
C HIS A 203 -3.87 -13.63 -11.17
N ARG A 204 -3.03 -13.01 -12.00
CA ARG A 204 -2.09 -13.72 -12.87
C ARG A 204 -1.11 -14.57 -12.07
N PHE A 205 -0.58 -14.07 -10.97
CA PHE A 205 0.34 -14.83 -10.12
C PHE A 205 -0.32 -16.07 -9.50
N VAL A 206 -1.58 -15.97 -9.06
CA VAL A 206 -2.33 -17.14 -8.57
C VAL A 206 -2.51 -18.17 -9.69
N GLN A 207 -2.81 -17.74 -10.92
CA GLN A 207 -2.90 -18.64 -12.07
C GLN A 207 -1.56 -19.32 -12.40
N GLU A 208 -0.44 -18.60 -12.28
CA GLU A 208 0.90 -19.15 -12.49
C GLU A 208 1.21 -20.26 -11.47
N LEU A 209 0.95 -20.03 -10.18
CA LEU A 209 1.11 -21.06 -9.15
C LEU A 209 0.24 -22.30 -9.41
N GLN A 210 -1.02 -22.09 -9.81
CA GLN A 210 -1.91 -23.18 -10.17
C GLN A 210 -1.42 -23.97 -11.40
N ALA A 211 -0.86 -23.28 -12.41
CA ALA A 211 -0.28 -23.90 -13.58
C ALA A 211 0.97 -24.73 -13.25
N ASP A 212 1.72 -24.33 -12.22
CA ASP A 212 2.86 -25.06 -11.67
C ASP A 212 2.44 -26.27 -10.79
N GLY A 213 1.13 -26.51 -10.67
CA GLY A 213 0.55 -27.67 -10.00
C GLY A 213 0.28 -27.50 -8.51
N LYS A 214 0.45 -26.29 -7.97
CA LYS A 214 0.10 -25.96 -6.57
C LYS A 214 -1.42 -25.89 -6.40
N VAL A 215 -1.90 -26.31 -5.23
CA VAL A 215 -3.29 -26.10 -4.82
C VAL A 215 -3.34 -24.87 -3.93
N VAL A 216 -3.80 -23.76 -4.51
CA VAL A 216 -3.71 -22.42 -3.91
C VAL A 216 -5.04 -22.01 -3.27
N ALA A 217 -4.98 -21.50 -2.04
CA ALA A 217 -6.05 -20.67 -1.47
C ALA A 217 -5.56 -19.22 -1.33
N MET A 218 -6.45 -18.26 -1.63
CA MET A 218 -6.15 -16.83 -1.46
C MET A 218 -6.95 -16.26 -0.30
N ALA A 219 -6.30 -15.52 0.59
CA ALA A 219 -6.91 -14.73 1.64
C ALA A 219 -6.72 -13.23 1.35
N GLY A 220 -7.83 -12.50 1.33
CA GLY A 220 -7.88 -11.07 1.05
C GLY A 220 -8.97 -10.38 1.86
N ASP A 221 -8.99 -9.05 1.85
CA ASP A 221 -10.02 -8.26 2.55
C ASP A 221 -11.36 -8.19 1.79
N GLY A 222 -11.36 -8.67 0.54
CA GLY A 222 -12.52 -8.69 -0.36
C GLY A 222 -12.86 -7.34 -0.98
N ILE A 223 -12.04 -6.31 -0.77
CA ILE A 223 -12.18 -4.98 -1.38
C ILE A 223 -11.20 -4.83 -2.54
N ASN A 224 -9.93 -5.25 -2.35
CA ASN A 224 -8.88 -5.11 -3.36
C ASN A 224 -8.55 -6.42 -4.11
N ASP A 225 -9.19 -7.53 -3.72
CA ASP A 225 -8.81 -8.90 -4.09
C ASP A 225 -9.96 -9.70 -4.72
N ALA A 226 -11.00 -9.01 -5.20
CA ALA A 226 -12.19 -9.61 -5.84
C ALA A 226 -11.99 -9.89 -7.33
#